data_AF-A0A1Q6E571-F1
#
_entry.id   AF-A0A1Q6E571-F1
#
_cell.length_a   1.000
_cell.length_b   1.000
_cell.length_c   1.000
_cell.angle_alpha   90.00
_cell.angle_beta   90.00
_cell.angle_gamma   90.00
#
_symmetry.space_group_name_H-M   'P 1'
#
loop_
_entity.id
_entity.type
_entity.pdbx_description
1 polymer ?
#
loop_
_entity_poly.entity_id
_entity_poly.type
_entity_poly.pdbx_seq_one_letter_code
_entity_poly.pdbx_strand_id
1 'polypeptide(L)'
;MLAGFQDDIDTVRTDLVALGTANTLQDLLGEDGLNSEKIADFMLSPTELQTEELYSVNAYGSAMAPLFMNMTLWIGVFMLLVILRQEVDDEGIPNLSSRERYLGKWLFLAPLVSLQAIVCCAGNLFLGVQVASVPLFFLTAMFASLTYLCIQYALSVLLQHVGKGLCIILIFVQIPGATGLYPIEMTPDFFQAVYPVFPFTYGINALRETIAGFYGLQWLGEVGMLLLYFLAFFVIGFLLRPYLTNVNRMFSKQIAASDILNGEEAKLPARRYRMDQLFRVLADREEYRSQLAESAKRFMGLYPRLRRGGFFFGLAVPAIVTPLLSLLGFEKVIMLTCWLIWLVAIIIFLVVIEFIRDRLAHEVALDDLSDDELRDLFRARDGVSDSPAPQPVDLKGGLK
;
A
#
# COMPACT_ATOMS: atom_id res chain seq x y z
N MET A 1 -25.63 -32.82 -54.18
CA MET A 1 -25.43 -34.03 -53.33
C MET A 1 -24.35 -34.94 -53.88
N LEU A 2 -24.35 -35.31 -55.17
CA LEU A 2 -23.27 -36.13 -55.76
C LEU A 2 -21.89 -35.46 -55.80
N ALA A 3 -21.82 -34.14 -56.05
CA ALA A 3 -20.55 -33.41 -56.07
C ALA A 3 -19.85 -33.37 -54.69
N GLY A 4 -20.59 -33.07 -53.62
CA GLY A 4 -20.02 -33.08 -52.26
C GLY A 4 -19.59 -34.48 -51.81
N PHE A 5 -20.31 -35.54 -52.21
CA PHE A 5 -19.89 -36.91 -51.94
C PHE A 5 -18.61 -37.30 -52.68
N GLN A 6 -18.40 -36.73 -53.87
CA GLN A 6 -17.19 -36.95 -54.66
C GLN A 6 -16.00 -36.20 -54.05
N ASP A 7 -16.19 -34.97 -53.58
CA ASP A 7 -15.18 -34.21 -52.84
C ASP A 7 -14.79 -34.91 -51.52
N ASP A 8 -15.77 -35.49 -50.80
CA ASP A 8 -15.52 -36.26 -49.58
C ASP A 8 -14.69 -37.53 -49.89
N ILE A 9 -15.01 -38.25 -50.97
CA ILE A 9 -14.24 -39.43 -51.40
C ILE A 9 -12.83 -39.04 -51.85
N ASP A 10 -12.67 -37.93 -52.56
CA ASP A 10 -11.36 -37.47 -53.01
C ASP A 10 -10.50 -36.99 -51.83
N THR A 11 -11.11 -36.41 -50.79
CA THR A 11 -10.44 -36.05 -49.53
C THR A 11 -9.99 -37.30 -48.78
N VAL A 12 -10.90 -38.26 -48.57
CA VAL A 12 -10.57 -39.55 -47.92
C VAL A 12 -9.48 -40.30 -48.68
N ARG A 13 -9.52 -40.27 -50.02
CA ARG A 13 -8.49 -40.88 -50.87
C ARG A 13 -7.15 -40.18 -50.72
N THR A 14 -7.15 -38.85 -50.66
CA THR A 14 -5.93 -38.06 -50.47
C THR A 14 -5.31 -38.32 -49.10
N ASP A 15 -6.12 -38.42 -48.05
CA ASP A 15 -5.68 -38.75 -46.70
C ASP A 15 -5.15 -40.20 -46.62
N LEU A 16 -5.81 -41.16 -47.28
CA LEU A 16 -5.34 -42.55 -47.37
C LEU A 16 -4.00 -42.67 -48.11
N VAL A 17 -3.82 -41.90 -49.18
CA VAL A 17 -2.54 -41.85 -49.92
C VAL A 17 -1.46 -41.15 -49.09
N ALA A 18 -1.79 -40.08 -48.37
CA ALA A 18 -0.86 -39.41 -47.46
C ALA A 18 -0.41 -40.34 -46.32
N LEU A 19 -1.36 -41.08 -45.72
CA LEU A 19 -1.08 -42.06 -44.67
C LEU A 19 -0.33 -43.30 -45.18
N GLY A 20 -0.46 -43.64 -46.47
CA GLY A 20 0.26 -44.76 -47.11
C GLY A 20 1.64 -44.38 -47.66
N THR A 21 1.89 -43.10 -47.93
CA THR A 21 3.19 -42.58 -48.40
C THR A 21 4.11 -42.21 -47.24
N ALA A 22 3.56 -41.75 -46.12
CA ALA A 22 4.24 -41.85 -44.84
C ALA A 22 4.20 -43.32 -44.43
N ASN A 23 5.33 -44.00 -44.22
CA ASN A 23 5.38 -45.40 -43.77
C ASN A 23 4.66 -45.68 -42.42
N THR A 24 3.93 -44.70 -41.88
CA THR A 24 3.10 -44.75 -40.68
C THR A 24 2.07 -45.86 -40.68
N LEU A 25 1.39 -46.13 -41.81
CA LEU A 25 0.43 -47.24 -41.87
C LEU A 25 1.13 -48.60 -41.76
N GLN A 26 2.29 -48.77 -42.40
CA GLN A 26 3.07 -50.00 -42.33
C GLN A 26 3.74 -50.18 -40.96
N ASP A 27 4.17 -49.09 -40.32
CA ASP A 27 4.71 -49.10 -38.97
C ASP A 27 3.65 -49.40 -37.90
N LEU A 28 2.41 -48.92 -38.07
CA LEU A 28 1.27 -49.20 -37.18
C LEU A 28 0.65 -50.59 -37.41
N LEU A 29 0.63 -51.07 -38.66
CA LEU A 29 0.01 -52.36 -39.03
C LEU A 29 0.97 -53.55 -38.93
N GLY A 30 2.29 -53.35 -38.86
CA GLY A 30 3.27 -54.46 -38.88
C GLY A 30 3.17 -55.33 -40.14
N GLU A 31 4.10 -56.28 -40.33
CA GLU A 31 4.06 -57.20 -41.49
C GLU A 31 2.93 -58.25 -41.38
N ASP A 32 2.40 -58.50 -40.17
CA ASP A 32 1.41 -59.57 -39.89
C ASP A 32 0.08 -59.08 -39.23
N GLY A 33 -0.18 -57.77 -39.15
CA GLY A 33 -1.45 -57.21 -38.68
C GLY A 33 -1.33 -56.24 -37.48
N LEU A 34 -2.42 -55.50 -37.23
CA LEU A 34 -2.55 -54.39 -36.25
C LEU A 34 -1.75 -54.64 -34.96
N ASN A 35 -0.64 -53.90 -34.77
CA ASN A 35 0.16 -54.00 -33.57
C ASN A 35 -0.49 -53.16 -32.47
N SER A 36 -1.21 -53.82 -31.56
CA SER A 36 -1.95 -53.18 -30.47
C SER A 36 -1.07 -52.33 -29.54
N GLU A 37 0.21 -52.67 -29.39
CA GLU A 37 1.16 -51.97 -28.54
C GLU A 37 1.57 -50.63 -29.16
N LYS A 38 1.91 -50.62 -30.46
CA LYS A 38 2.19 -49.38 -31.19
C LYS A 38 0.97 -48.46 -31.34
N ILE A 39 -0.22 -49.04 -31.51
CA ILE A 39 -1.46 -48.27 -31.54
C ILE A 39 -1.75 -47.67 -30.16
N ALA A 40 -1.52 -48.42 -29.08
CA ALA A 40 -1.64 -47.90 -27.72
C ALA A 40 -0.64 -46.78 -27.48
N ASP A 41 0.64 -46.95 -27.84
CA ASP A 41 1.67 -45.92 -27.73
C ASP A 41 1.33 -44.67 -28.56
N PHE A 42 0.80 -44.82 -29.79
CA PHE A 42 0.35 -43.69 -30.59
C PHE A 42 -0.89 -42.99 -30.01
N MET A 43 -1.81 -43.74 -29.38
CA MET A 43 -2.96 -43.17 -28.69
C MET A 43 -2.57 -42.52 -27.35
N LEU A 44 -1.46 -42.94 -26.74
CA LEU A 44 -0.88 -42.39 -25.52
C LEU A 44 0.13 -41.26 -25.78
N SER A 45 0.72 -41.17 -26.98
CA SER A 45 1.70 -40.13 -27.32
C SER A 45 1.17 -38.69 -27.16
N PRO A 46 -0.13 -38.37 -27.33
CA PRO A 46 -0.67 -37.04 -27.01
C PRO A 46 -0.71 -36.75 -25.50
N THR A 47 -0.43 -37.74 -24.65
CA THR A 47 -0.46 -37.66 -23.18
C THR A 47 0.92 -37.75 -22.53
N GLU A 48 1.98 -37.98 -23.29
CA GLU A 48 3.36 -37.93 -22.78
C GLU A 48 3.79 -36.49 -22.54
N LEU A 49 3.60 -36.02 -21.31
CA LEU A 49 4.08 -34.71 -20.86
C LEU A 49 5.57 -34.79 -20.52
N GLN A 50 6.44 -34.36 -21.43
CA GLN A 50 7.83 -34.07 -21.09
C GLN A 50 7.90 -32.77 -20.28
N THR A 51 8.26 -32.87 -19.01
CA THR A 51 8.41 -31.72 -18.10
C THR A 51 9.88 -31.38 -17.95
N GLU A 52 10.28 -30.24 -18.48
CA GLU A 52 11.64 -29.69 -18.35
C GLU A 52 11.64 -28.59 -17.29
N GLU A 53 12.29 -28.82 -16.15
CA GLU A 53 12.43 -27.82 -15.09
C GLU A 53 13.59 -26.86 -15.39
N LEU A 54 13.27 -25.63 -15.79
CA LEU A 54 14.29 -24.62 -16.10
C LEU A 54 14.99 -24.03 -14.85
N TYR A 55 14.25 -23.89 -13.74
CA TYR A 55 14.72 -23.28 -12.49
C TYR A 55 14.24 -24.09 -11.28
N SER A 56 14.92 -25.21 -11.03
CA SER A 56 14.59 -26.10 -9.91
C SER A 56 14.92 -25.48 -8.55
N VAL A 57 14.04 -25.69 -7.57
CA VAL A 57 14.26 -25.30 -6.16
C VAL A 57 14.39 -26.54 -5.28
N ASN A 58 15.34 -26.53 -4.35
CA ASN A 58 15.70 -27.69 -3.52
C ASN A 58 14.62 -28.12 -2.50
N ALA A 59 13.71 -27.21 -2.14
CA ALA A 59 12.69 -27.45 -1.13
C ALA A 59 11.52 -26.47 -1.25
N TYR A 60 10.36 -26.87 -0.73
CA TYR A 60 9.19 -25.99 -0.59
C TYR A 60 9.50 -24.71 0.21
N GLY A 61 10.35 -24.81 1.23
CA GLY A 61 10.81 -23.65 2.00
C GLY A 61 11.49 -22.59 1.13
N SER A 62 12.33 -23.01 0.18
CA SER A 62 12.99 -22.11 -0.77
C SER A 62 12.02 -21.48 -1.75
N ALA A 63 11.03 -22.25 -2.22
CA ALA A 63 9.96 -21.70 -3.08
C ALA A 63 9.15 -20.61 -2.38
N MET A 64 8.92 -20.77 -1.07
CA MET A 64 8.08 -19.88 -0.25
C MET A 64 8.84 -18.73 0.41
N ALA A 65 10.18 -18.80 0.45
CA ALA A 65 11.03 -17.80 1.09
C ALA A 65 10.78 -16.36 0.58
N PRO A 66 10.64 -16.08 -0.74
CA PRO A 66 10.39 -14.73 -1.23
C PRO A 66 9.14 -14.08 -0.62
N LEU A 67 8.03 -14.83 -0.51
CA LEU A 67 6.79 -14.33 0.06
C LEU A 67 6.95 -13.99 1.55
N PHE A 68 7.40 -14.95 2.35
CA PHE A 68 7.51 -14.74 3.79
C PHE A 68 8.57 -13.72 4.15
N MET A 69 9.68 -13.64 3.40
CA MET A 69 10.66 -12.58 3.60
C MET A 69 10.04 -11.20 3.39
N ASN A 70 9.30 -10.97 2.31
CA ASN A 70 8.65 -9.67 2.10
C ASN A 70 7.66 -9.32 3.21
N MET A 71 6.91 -10.31 3.71
CA MET A 71 6.05 -10.14 4.91
C MET A 71 6.86 -9.74 6.14
N THR A 72 7.93 -10.48 6.44
CA THR A 72 8.79 -10.19 7.59
C THR A 72 9.40 -8.79 7.49
N LEU A 73 9.93 -8.41 6.33
CA LEU A 73 10.53 -7.08 6.11
C LEU A 73 9.50 -5.97 6.29
N TRP A 74 8.29 -6.12 5.74
CA TRP A 74 7.22 -5.12 5.88
C TRP A 74 6.78 -4.97 7.32
N ILE A 75 6.52 -6.09 8.00
CA ILE A 75 6.07 -6.10 9.41
C ILE A 75 7.16 -5.53 10.31
N GLY A 76 8.42 -5.87 10.07
CA GLY A 76 9.52 -5.37 10.89
C GLY A 76 9.72 -3.85 10.75
N VAL A 77 9.59 -3.31 9.53
CA VAL A 77 9.48 -1.85 9.33
C VAL A 77 8.31 -1.27 10.14
N PHE A 78 7.12 -1.88 10.03
CA PHE A 78 5.94 -1.40 10.72
C PHE A 78 6.13 -1.38 12.25
N MET A 79 6.73 -2.43 12.81
CA MET A 79 7.01 -2.50 14.25
C MET A 79 7.97 -1.41 14.70
N LEU A 80 9.01 -1.11 13.94
CA LEU A 80 9.90 0.03 14.25
C LEU A 80 9.13 1.35 14.26
N LEU A 81 8.20 1.56 13.34
CA LEU A 81 7.36 2.77 13.28
C LEU A 81 6.33 2.88 14.40
N VAL A 82 5.97 1.76 15.03
CA VAL A 82 5.05 1.71 16.18
C VAL A 82 5.79 1.88 17.49
N ILE A 83 6.93 1.20 17.65
CA ILE A 83 7.72 1.19 18.89
C ILE A 83 8.49 2.50 19.05
N LEU A 84 9.13 2.98 17.98
CA LEU A 84 9.97 4.16 18.03
C LEU A 84 9.14 5.41 17.75
N ARG A 85 9.31 6.41 18.62
CA ARG A 85 8.73 7.75 18.43
C ARG A 85 9.13 8.29 17.06
N GLN A 86 8.18 8.76 16.25
CA GLN A 86 8.44 9.25 14.89
C GLN A 86 8.82 10.73 14.86
N GLU A 87 8.24 11.53 15.75
CA GLU A 87 8.59 12.93 15.90
C GLU A 87 10.00 13.08 16.48
N VAL A 88 10.74 14.05 15.96
CA VAL A 88 12.12 14.36 16.35
C VAL A 88 12.09 15.56 17.28
N ASP A 89 12.67 15.40 18.47
CA ASP A 89 12.80 16.47 19.45
C ASP A 89 13.88 17.50 19.05
N ASP A 90 13.75 18.73 19.54
CA ASP A 90 14.69 19.84 19.31
C ASP A 90 15.86 19.88 20.30
N GLU A 91 16.02 18.83 21.09
CA GLU A 91 16.99 18.81 22.18
C GLU A 91 18.42 18.91 21.64
N GLY A 92 19.09 20.03 21.93
CA GLY A 92 20.48 20.28 21.54
C GLY A 92 20.70 20.83 20.13
N ILE A 93 19.65 21.01 19.31
CA ILE A 93 19.78 21.58 17.95
C ILE A 93 18.68 22.62 17.70
N PRO A 94 18.98 23.94 17.77
CA PRO A 94 17.99 24.97 17.52
C PRO A 94 17.60 25.02 16.02
N ASN A 95 16.35 25.38 15.74
CA ASN A 95 15.83 25.68 14.39
C ASN A 95 15.82 24.52 13.37
N LEU A 96 15.62 23.27 13.80
CA LEU A 96 15.48 22.12 12.91
C LEU A 96 14.27 22.24 11.97
N SER A 97 14.54 22.28 10.66
CA SER A 97 13.48 22.30 9.64
C SER A 97 12.74 20.97 9.58
N SER A 98 11.48 20.99 9.10
CA SER A 98 10.68 19.77 8.96
C SER A 98 11.32 18.74 8.01
N ARG A 99 12.13 19.20 7.05
CA ARG A 99 12.86 18.35 6.10
C ARG A 99 14.05 17.67 6.75
N GLU A 100 14.84 18.41 7.54
CA GLU A 100 15.98 17.85 8.28
C GLU A 100 15.53 16.82 9.30
N ARG A 101 14.42 17.08 10.02
CA ARG A 101 13.83 16.08 10.92
C ARG A 101 13.41 14.81 10.18
N TYR A 102 12.85 14.95 8.97
CA TYR A 102 12.37 13.80 8.19
C TYR A 102 13.56 12.96 7.75
N LEU A 103 14.56 13.63 7.18
CA LEU A 103 15.78 12.99 6.71
C LEU A 103 16.56 12.36 7.87
N GLY A 104 16.72 13.05 8.99
CA GLY A 104 17.43 12.56 10.16
C GLY A 104 16.77 11.32 10.75
N LYS A 105 15.45 11.30 10.84
CA LYS A 105 14.74 10.12 11.34
C LYS A 105 14.75 8.97 10.33
N TRP A 106 14.60 9.26 9.03
CA TRP A 106 14.73 8.25 8.00
C TRP A 106 16.14 7.62 8.00
N LEU A 107 17.19 8.43 8.12
CA LEU A 107 18.59 7.98 8.24
C LEU A 107 18.83 7.17 9.52
N PHE A 108 18.11 7.44 10.60
CA PHE A 108 18.17 6.62 11.81
C PHE A 108 17.51 5.25 11.61
N LEU A 109 16.39 5.19 10.90
CA LEU A 109 15.64 3.94 10.67
C LEU A 109 16.26 3.08 9.56
N ALA A 110 16.87 3.68 8.53
CA ALA A 110 17.45 2.99 7.37
C ALA A 110 18.45 1.86 7.74
N PRO A 111 19.43 2.10 8.64
CA PRO A 111 20.34 1.06 9.10
C PRO A 111 19.64 -0.07 9.86
N LEU A 112 18.61 0.24 10.66
CA LEU A 112 17.86 -0.77 11.42
C LEU A 112 17.06 -1.68 10.50
N VAL A 113 16.38 -1.10 9.51
CA VAL A 113 15.61 -1.89 8.51
C VAL A 113 16.54 -2.69 7.58
N SER A 114 17.73 -2.18 7.32
CA SER A 114 18.76 -2.91 6.58
C SER A 114 19.31 -4.08 7.39
N LEU A 115 19.56 -3.87 8.69
CA LEU A 115 20.07 -4.90 9.59
C LEU A 115 19.07 -6.06 9.76
N GLN A 116 17.76 -5.79 9.92
CA GLN A 116 16.78 -6.87 9.95
C GLN A 116 16.76 -7.68 8.65
N ALA A 117 17.01 -7.05 7.49
CA ALA A 117 17.03 -7.74 6.22
C ALA A 117 18.25 -8.66 6.11
N ILE A 118 19.41 -8.20 6.59
CA ILE A 118 20.62 -9.02 6.72
C ILE A 118 20.37 -10.21 7.65
N VAL A 119 19.78 -9.98 8.83
CA VAL A 119 19.45 -11.06 9.78
C VAL A 119 18.49 -12.07 9.16
N CYS A 120 17.47 -11.60 8.43
CA CYS A 120 16.51 -12.45 7.75
C CYS A 120 17.18 -13.30 6.65
N CYS A 121 18.05 -12.71 5.84
CA CYS A 121 18.80 -13.43 4.80
C CYS A 121 19.75 -14.47 5.40
N ALA A 122 20.53 -14.08 6.41
CA ALA A 122 21.46 -14.98 7.11
C ALA A 122 20.72 -16.15 7.77
N GLY A 123 19.56 -15.88 8.39
CA GLY A 123 18.70 -16.92 8.95
C GLY A 123 18.19 -17.91 7.89
N ASN A 124 17.76 -17.42 6.73
CA ASN A 124 17.33 -18.30 5.62
C ASN A 124 18.48 -19.18 5.10
N LEU A 125 19.68 -18.63 4.93
CA LEU A 125 20.86 -19.41 4.54
C LEU A 125 21.23 -20.46 5.59
N PHE A 126 21.17 -20.10 6.87
CA PHE A 126 21.40 -21.04 7.97
C PHE A 126 20.38 -22.19 7.99
N LEU A 127 19.13 -21.92 7.63
CA LEU A 127 18.06 -22.92 7.52
C LEU A 127 18.13 -23.77 6.24
N GLY A 128 19.09 -23.50 5.34
CA GLY A 128 19.28 -24.26 4.10
C GLY A 128 18.41 -23.82 2.93
N VAL A 129 17.88 -22.59 2.95
CA VAL A 129 17.21 -22.01 1.77
C VAL A 129 18.21 -21.90 0.61
N GLN A 130 17.81 -22.42 -0.55
CA GLN A 130 18.59 -22.30 -1.78
C GLN A 130 18.69 -20.83 -2.18
N VAL A 131 19.89 -20.42 -2.58
CA VAL A 131 20.13 -19.07 -3.10
C VAL A 131 21.09 -19.16 -4.27
N ALA A 132 20.62 -18.77 -5.46
CA ALA A 132 21.42 -18.74 -6.68
C ALA A 132 22.54 -17.68 -6.62
N SER A 133 22.26 -16.51 -6.02
CA SER A 133 23.27 -15.45 -5.82
C SER A 133 23.15 -14.84 -4.44
N VAL A 134 24.05 -15.25 -3.54
CA VAL A 134 24.09 -14.77 -2.15
C VAL A 134 24.23 -13.24 -2.07
N PRO A 135 25.16 -12.58 -2.78
CA PRO A 135 25.27 -11.12 -2.69
C PRO A 135 24.01 -10.39 -3.14
N LEU A 136 23.40 -10.82 -4.26
CA LEU A 136 22.19 -10.19 -4.78
C LEU A 136 20.99 -10.46 -3.88
N PHE A 137 20.92 -11.61 -3.22
CA PHE A 137 19.86 -11.91 -2.25
C PHE A 137 19.86 -10.93 -1.08
N PHE A 138 21.03 -10.68 -0.46
CA PHE A 138 21.16 -9.68 0.60
C PHE A 138 20.84 -8.26 0.12
N LEU A 139 21.39 -7.85 -1.04
CA LEU A 139 21.16 -6.52 -1.60
C LEU A 139 19.67 -6.30 -1.92
N THR A 140 19.01 -7.29 -2.52
CA THR A 140 17.59 -7.23 -2.87
C THR A 140 16.72 -7.11 -1.61
N ALA A 141 16.99 -7.91 -0.58
CA ALA A 141 16.25 -7.85 0.67
C ALA A 141 16.43 -6.50 1.39
N MET A 142 17.66 -5.99 1.46
CA MET A 142 17.94 -4.67 2.04
C MET A 142 17.21 -3.56 1.28
N PHE A 143 17.26 -3.60 -0.05
CA PHE A 143 16.63 -2.60 -0.89
C PHE A 143 15.09 -2.65 -0.82
N ALA A 144 14.50 -3.85 -0.80
CA ALA A 144 13.07 -4.04 -0.55
C ALA A 144 12.68 -3.47 0.83
N SER A 145 13.47 -3.76 1.89
CA SER A 145 13.19 -3.24 3.23
C SER A 145 13.27 -1.70 3.31
N LEU A 146 14.25 -1.08 2.65
CA LEU A 146 14.36 0.37 2.53
C LEU A 146 13.18 0.98 1.75
N THR A 147 12.73 0.30 0.70
CA THR A 147 11.53 0.70 -0.07
C THR A 147 10.29 0.68 0.82
N TYR A 148 10.12 -0.39 1.61
CA TYR A 148 9.01 -0.51 2.56
C TYR A 148 9.10 0.54 3.68
N LEU A 149 10.31 0.87 4.15
CA LEU A 149 10.53 2.00 5.05
C LEU A 149 10.04 3.31 4.42
N CYS A 150 10.42 3.63 3.18
CA CYS A 150 9.97 4.85 2.52
C CYS A 150 8.44 4.93 2.43
N ILE A 151 7.78 3.84 2.02
CA ILE A 151 6.32 3.78 1.89
C ILE A 151 5.66 4.01 3.26
N GLN A 152 6.02 3.19 4.24
CA GLN A 152 5.33 3.18 5.52
C GLN A 152 5.66 4.43 6.35
N TYR A 153 6.91 4.92 6.31
CA TYR A 153 7.32 6.13 7.02
C TYR A 153 6.67 7.37 6.41
N ALA A 154 6.58 7.47 5.08
CA ALA A 154 5.85 8.57 4.44
C ALA A 154 4.37 8.55 4.84
N LEU A 155 3.70 7.39 4.79
CA LEU A 155 2.32 7.27 5.22
C LEU A 155 2.14 7.63 6.70
N SER A 156 2.99 7.10 7.58
CA SER A 156 2.87 7.32 9.02
C SER A 156 3.21 8.75 9.44
N VAL A 157 4.17 9.40 8.79
CA VAL A 157 4.47 10.81 9.09
C VAL A 157 3.42 11.73 8.52
N LEU A 158 2.91 11.48 7.32
CA LEU A 158 1.94 12.39 6.66
C LEU A 158 0.51 12.25 7.21
N LEU A 159 0.14 11.06 7.71
CA LEU A 159 -1.22 10.74 8.15
C LEU A 159 -1.30 10.22 9.60
N GLN A 160 -0.17 10.21 10.33
CA GLN A 160 -0.08 9.74 11.73
C GLN A 160 -0.68 8.33 11.90
N HIS A 161 -1.58 8.16 12.86
CA HIS A 161 -2.21 6.86 13.16
C HIS A 161 -3.07 6.33 12.01
N VAL A 162 -3.66 7.22 11.19
CA VAL A 162 -4.39 6.80 9.97
C VAL A 162 -3.42 6.17 8.98
N GLY A 163 -2.24 6.77 8.81
CA GLY A 163 -1.17 6.22 7.98
C GLY A 163 -0.71 4.84 8.45
N LYS A 164 -0.53 4.66 9.77
CA LYS A 164 -0.22 3.34 10.36
C LYS A 164 -1.32 2.32 10.05
N GLY A 165 -2.60 2.72 10.14
CA GLY A 165 -3.72 1.87 9.73
C GLY A 165 -3.69 1.46 8.26
N LEU A 166 -3.36 2.41 7.37
CA LEU A 166 -3.18 2.12 5.94
C LEU A 166 -2.04 1.13 5.69
N CYS A 167 -0.92 1.21 6.40
CA CYS A 167 0.17 0.23 6.29
C CYS A 167 -0.28 -1.19 6.64
N ILE A 168 -1.17 -1.34 7.63
CA ILE A 168 -1.76 -2.64 8.00
C ILE A 168 -2.70 -3.13 6.89
N ILE A 169 -3.58 -2.26 6.38
CA ILE A 169 -4.50 -2.62 5.30
C ILE A 169 -3.72 -3.06 4.05
N LEU A 170 -2.66 -2.32 3.69
CA LEU A 170 -1.83 -2.64 2.54
C LEU A 170 -1.20 -4.03 2.63
N ILE A 171 -0.73 -4.48 3.81
CA ILE A 171 -0.19 -5.84 3.91
C ILE A 171 -1.28 -6.90 3.74
N PHE A 172 -2.48 -6.71 4.31
CA PHE A 172 -3.57 -7.66 4.17
C PHE A 172 -4.01 -7.87 2.72
N VAL A 173 -3.99 -6.82 1.91
CA VAL A 173 -4.39 -6.87 0.50
C VAL A 173 -3.28 -7.46 -0.37
N GLN A 174 -2.02 -7.18 -0.03
CA GLN A 174 -0.87 -7.64 -0.80
C GLN A 174 -0.58 -9.13 -0.64
N ILE A 175 -0.85 -9.74 0.51
CA ILE A 175 -0.61 -11.18 0.73
C ILE A 175 -1.30 -12.07 -0.33
N PRO A 176 -2.62 -11.96 -0.57
CA PRO A 176 -3.27 -12.72 -1.64
C PRO A 176 -3.01 -12.14 -3.03
N GLY A 177 -2.71 -10.84 -3.13
CA GLY A 177 -2.64 -10.13 -4.41
C GLY A 177 -1.27 -10.16 -5.10
N ALA A 178 -0.17 -10.43 -4.40
CA ALA A 178 1.18 -10.20 -4.92
C ALA A 178 1.90 -11.45 -5.48
N THR A 179 1.16 -12.47 -5.94
CA THR A 179 1.71 -13.64 -6.69
C THR A 179 2.72 -14.51 -5.94
N GLY A 180 2.73 -14.43 -4.60
CA GLY A 180 3.69 -15.18 -3.78
C GLY A 180 3.40 -16.67 -3.66
N LEU A 181 2.13 -17.07 -3.62
CA LEU A 181 1.70 -18.47 -3.42
C LEU A 181 1.34 -19.18 -4.72
N TYR A 182 0.68 -18.47 -5.61
CA TYR A 182 0.16 -18.99 -6.87
C TYR A 182 0.47 -18.01 -8.00
N PRO A 183 0.59 -18.50 -9.25
CA PRO A 183 0.62 -17.64 -10.42
C PRO A 183 -0.57 -16.66 -10.40
N ILE A 184 -0.37 -15.46 -10.92
CA ILE A 184 -1.42 -14.43 -10.89
C ILE A 184 -2.66 -14.86 -11.66
N GLU A 185 -2.46 -15.64 -12.73
CA GLU A 185 -3.48 -16.18 -13.63
C GLU A 185 -4.45 -17.12 -12.91
N MET A 186 -4.03 -17.69 -11.77
CA MET A 186 -4.86 -18.55 -10.92
C MET A 186 -5.67 -17.77 -9.88
N THR A 187 -5.52 -16.44 -9.83
CA THR A 187 -6.25 -15.55 -8.92
C THR A 187 -7.45 -14.91 -9.64
N PRO A 188 -8.50 -14.48 -8.93
CA PRO A 188 -9.62 -13.77 -9.56
C PRO A 188 -9.20 -12.49 -10.28
N ASP A 189 -9.92 -12.12 -11.35
CA ASP A 189 -9.64 -10.99 -12.25
C ASP A 189 -9.27 -9.68 -11.52
N PHE A 190 -9.87 -9.43 -10.37
CA PHE A 190 -9.54 -8.29 -9.53
C PHE A 190 -8.07 -8.26 -9.11
N PHE A 191 -7.54 -9.36 -8.57
CA PHE A 191 -6.14 -9.41 -8.17
C PHE A 191 -5.22 -9.33 -9.39
N GLN A 192 -5.62 -9.92 -10.52
CA GLN A 192 -4.90 -9.77 -11.79
C GLN A 192 -4.84 -8.30 -12.27
N ALA A 193 -5.86 -7.50 -11.98
CA ALA A 193 -5.86 -6.07 -12.34
C ALA A 193 -5.03 -5.21 -11.37
N VAL A 194 -5.02 -5.54 -10.08
CA VAL A 194 -4.44 -4.67 -9.04
C VAL A 194 -3.04 -5.10 -8.62
N TYR A 195 -2.62 -6.35 -8.84
CA TYR A 195 -1.27 -6.77 -8.46
C TYR A 195 -0.10 -5.92 -9.00
N PRO A 196 -0.18 -5.24 -10.17
CA PRO A 196 0.92 -4.41 -10.65
C PRO A 196 1.14 -3.16 -9.78
N VAL A 197 0.16 -2.73 -8.97
CA VAL A 197 0.34 -1.59 -8.07
C VAL A 197 0.86 -1.99 -6.69
N PHE A 198 1.08 -3.28 -6.43
CA PHE A 198 1.59 -3.76 -5.16
C PHE A 198 3.11 -3.83 -5.14
N PRO A 199 3.80 -3.10 -4.24
CA PRO A 199 5.25 -3.20 -4.11
C PRO A 199 5.71 -4.62 -3.73
N PHE A 200 4.88 -5.43 -3.05
CA PHE A 200 5.17 -6.84 -2.78
C PHE A 200 5.40 -7.66 -4.04
N THR A 201 4.69 -7.40 -5.14
CA THR A 201 4.86 -8.14 -6.41
C THR A 201 6.32 -8.07 -6.84
N TYR A 202 6.87 -6.86 -6.85
CA TYR A 202 8.24 -6.60 -7.27
C TYR A 202 9.26 -7.11 -6.25
N GLY A 203 8.98 -6.97 -4.95
CA GLY A 203 9.84 -7.53 -3.89
C GLY A 203 9.91 -9.05 -3.89
N ILE A 204 8.79 -9.73 -4.16
CA ILE A 204 8.70 -11.19 -4.22
C ILE A 204 9.43 -11.69 -5.46
N ASN A 205 9.16 -11.12 -6.63
CA ASN A 205 9.79 -11.54 -7.88
C ASN A 205 11.30 -11.27 -7.90
N ALA A 206 11.74 -10.11 -7.38
CA ALA A 206 13.17 -9.83 -7.27
C ALA A 206 13.89 -10.85 -6.37
N LEU A 207 13.33 -11.18 -5.20
CA LEU A 207 13.91 -12.21 -4.33
C LEU A 207 13.86 -13.60 -4.96
N ARG A 208 12.78 -13.93 -5.69
CA ARG A 208 12.63 -15.20 -6.41
C ARG A 208 13.75 -15.42 -7.41
N GLU A 209 14.13 -14.40 -8.18
CA GLU A 209 15.27 -14.48 -9.11
C GLU A 209 16.59 -14.78 -8.39
N THR A 210 16.82 -14.16 -7.23
CA THR A 210 18.04 -14.42 -6.45
C THR A 210 18.08 -15.80 -5.79
N ILE A 211 16.92 -16.45 -5.63
CA ILE A 211 16.75 -17.77 -5.02
C ILE A 211 16.79 -18.88 -6.06
N ALA A 212 15.93 -18.82 -7.08
CA ALA A 212 15.72 -19.87 -8.06
C ALA A 212 16.66 -19.75 -9.28
N GLY A 213 17.11 -18.53 -9.61
CA GLY A 213 17.93 -18.23 -10.77
C GLY A 213 17.36 -17.07 -11.60
N PHE A 214 18.19 -16.51 -12.48
CA PHE A 214 17.87 -15.28 -13.20
C PHE A 214 17.32 -15.54 -14.61
N TYR A 215 16.27 -14.83 -14.99
CA TYR A 215 15.72 -14.84 -16.35
C TYR A 215 15.89 -13.47 -17.03
N GLY A 216 16.87 -13.38 -17.94
CA GLY A 216 17.15 -12.17 -18.71
C GLY A 216 17.39 -10.94 -17.83
N LEU A 217 16.54 -9.91 -17.99
CA LEU A 217 16.60 -8.67 -17.22
C LEU A 217 15.46 -8.56 -16.19
N GLN A 218 14.78 -9.66 -15.86
CA GLN A 218 13.63 -9.62 -14.95
C GLN A 218 14.00 -9.02 -13.60
N TRP A 219 15.06 -9.52 -12.95
CA TRP A 219 15.54 -8.97 -11.68
C TRP A 219 15.79 -7.45 -11.72
N LEU A 220 16.39 -6.93 -12.82
CA LEU A 220 16.61 -5.50 -13.00
C LEU A 220 15.29 -4.72 -13.14
N GLY A 221 14.29 -5.29 -13.83
CA GLY A 221 12.95 -4.70 -13.94
C GLY A 221 12.25 -4.61 -12.59
N GLU A 222 12.29 -5.68 -11.80
CA GLU A 222 11.68 -5.75 -10.47
C GLU A 222 12.35 -4.79 -9.47
N VAL A 223 13.68 -4.77 -9.44
CA VAL A 223 14.46 -3.81 -8.63
C VAL A 223 14.24 -2.37 -9.11
N GLY A 224 14.11 -2.16 -10.43
CA GLY A 224 13.79 -0.85 -11.02
C GLY A 224 12.44 -0.33 -10.55
N MET A 225 11.41 -1.20 -10.48
CA MET A 225 10.10 -0.82 -9.95
C MET A 225 10.16 -0.54 -8.44
N LEU A 226 10.88 -1.34 -7.65
CA LEU A 226 11.14 -1.03 -6.23
C LEU A 226 11.81 0.33 -6.06
N LEU A 227 12.76 0.69 -6.94
CA LEU A 227 13.39 2.01 -6.94
C LEU A 227 12.39 3.12 -7.24
N LEU A 228 11.45 2.91 -8.17
CA LEU A 228 10.38 3.87 -8.42
C LEU A 228 9.50 4.07 -7.18
N TYR A 229 9.09 3.00 -6.50
CA TYR A 229 8.36 3.10 -5.22
C TYR A 229 9.17 3.84 -4.16
N PHE A 230 10.44 3.48 -4.01
CA PHE A 230 11.35 4.12 -3.08
C PHE A 230 11.40 5.63 -3.31
N LEU A 231 11.69 6.05 -4.55
CA LEU A 231 11.81 7.45 -4.91
C LEU A 231 10.49 8.19 -4.77
N ALA A 232 9.39 7.60 -5.25
CA ALA A 232 8.06 8.21 -5.18
C ALA A 232 7.67 8.51 -3.73
N PHE A 233 7.72 7.52 -2.83
CA PHE A 233 7.31 7.71 -1.45
C PHE A 233 8.32 8.53 -0.63
N PHE A 234 9.62 8.41 -0.93
CA PHE A 234 10.62 9.26 -0.29
C PHE A 234 10.40 10.74 -0.64
N VAL A 235 10.21 11.06 -1.92
CA VAL A 235 9.94 12.43 -2.40
C VAL A 235 8.62 12.94 -1.85
N ILE A 236 7.57 12.11 -1.85
CA ILE A 236 6.28 12.47 -1.26
C ILE A 236 6.44 12.82 0.21
N GLY A 237 7.06 11.95 1.02
CA GLY A 237 7.29 12.23 2.44
C GLY A 237 8.15 13.47 2.67
N PHE A 238 9.23 13.62 1.92
CA PHE A 238 10.16 14.74 2.05
C PHE A 238 9.54 16.09 1.65
N LEU A 239 8.75 16.14 0.58
CA LEU A 239 8.15 17.37 0.05
C LEU A 239 6.82 17.74 0.71
N LEU A 240 5.97 16.76 1.02
CA LEU A 240 4.63 17.03 1.56
C LEU A 240 4.62 17.22 3.08
N ARG A 241 5.65 16.77 3.82
CA ARG A 241 5.69 16.91 5.29
C ARG A 241 5.43 18.34 5.78
N PRO A 242 6.04 19.41 5.21
CA PRO A 242 5.77 20.79 5.64
C PRO A 242 4.32 21.25 5.42
N TYR A 243 3.57 20.59 4.52
CA TYR A 243 2.21 20.97 4.18
C TYR A 243 1.16 20.26 5.06
N LEU A 244 1.47 19.08 5.59
CA LEU A 244 0.56 18.26 6.40
C LEU A 244 0.81 18.36 7.92
N THR A 245 1.77 19.18 8.35
CA THR A 245 2.07 19.44 9.77
C THR A 245 0.84 19.89 10.58
N ASN A 246 -0.04 20.70 10.00
CA ASN A 246 -1.26 21.16 10.67
C ASN A 246 -2.28 20.02 10.88
N VAL A 247 -2.43 19.14 9.88
CA VAL A 247 -3.33 17.97 9.95
C VAL A 247 -2.83 16.99 11.02
N ASN A 248 -1.51 16.79 11.09
CA ASN A 248 -0.93 15.93 12.11
C ASN A 248 -1.15 16.46 13.52
N ARG A 249 -0.97 17.78 13.73
CA ARG A 249 -1.19 18.42 15.04
C ARG A 249 -2.63 18.25 15.52
N MET A 250 -3.60 18.38 14.62
CA MET A 250 -5.01 18.10 14.91
C MET A 250 -5.18 16.68 15.44
N PHE A 251 -4.68 15.67 14.72
CA PHE A 251 -4.82 14.28 15.11
C PHE A 251 -4.13 13.97 16.44
N SER A 252 -2.89 14.45 16.65
CA SER A 252 -2.17 14.26 17.91
C SER A 252 -2.95 14.82 19.11
N LYS A 253 -3.53 16.02 18.98
CA LYS A 253 -4.36 16.63 20.04
C LYS A 253 -5.60 15.80 20.37
N GLN A 254 -6.27 15.25 19.37
CA GLN A 254 -7.48 14.45 19.58
C GLN A 254 -7.19 13.11 20.21
N ILE A 255 -6.05 12.53 19.87
CA ILE A 255 -5.58 11.27 20.45
C ILE A 255 -5.17 11.48 21.91
N ALA A 256 -4.42 12.54 22.21
CA ALA A 256 -4.13 12.94 23.59
C ALA A 256 -5.43 13.19 24.38
N ALA A 257 -6.43 13.86 23.78
CA ALA A 257 -7.73 14.10 24.40
C ALA A 257 -8.60 12.83 24.54
N SER A 258 -8.26 11.75 23.84
CA SER A 258 -8.98 10.47 23.97
C SER A 258 -8.50 9.65 25.17
N ASP A 259 -7.31 9.94 25.71
CA ASP A 259 -6.62 9.21 26.81
C ASP A 259 -6.49 7.69 26.59
N ILE A 260 -6.83 7.19 25.39
CA ILE A 260 -6.79 5.77 25.02
C ILE A 260 -5.48 5.41 24.33
N LEU A 261 -4.82 6.39 23.70
CA LEU A 261 -3.61 6.21 22.91
C LEU A 261 -2.60 7.32 23.23
N ASN A 262 -1.35 6.94 23.48
CA ASN A 262 -0.27 7.88 23.73
C ASN A 262 0.10 8.56 22.40
N GLY A 263 -0.38 9.79 22.19
CA GLY A 263 -0.13 10.57 20.99
C GLY A 263 1.22 11.28 21.07
N GLU A 264 1.96 11.31 19.96
CA GLU A 264 3.19 12.09 19.90
C GLU A 264 2.86 13.57 19.64
N GLU A 265 3.32 14.46 20.52
CA GLU A 265 3.21 15.90 20.28
C GLU A 265 4.07 16.31 19.09
N ALA A 266 3.42 16.85 18.06
CA ALA A 266 4.09 17.40 16.88
C ALA A 266 4.80 18.71 17.26
N LYS A 267 6.09 18.64 17.57
CA LYS A 267 6.99 19.80 17.78
C LYS A 267 7.39 20.42 16.45
N LEU A 268 6.44 20.99 15.73
CA LEU A 268 6.69 21.67 14.46
C LEU A 268 6.28 23.13 14.58
N PRO A 269 7.12 24.09 14.14
CA PRO A 269 6.76 25.51 14.18
C PRO A 269 5.49 25.74 13.36
N ALA A 270 4.55 26.49 13.93
CA ALA A 270 3.25 26.75 13.30
C ALA A 270 3.45 27.40 11.92
N ARG A 271 2.73 26.91 10.90
CA ARG A 271 2.81 27.50 9.57
C ARG A 271 2.20 28.89 9.58
N ARG A 272 2.94 29.85 9.02
CA ARG A 272 2.54 31.24 8.73
C ARG A 272 1.13 31.31 8.13
N TYR A 273 0.26 32.10 8.76
CA TYR A 273 -1.07 32.40 8.25
C TYR A 273 -1.01 33.04 6.86
N ARG A 274 -1.97 32.67 6.01
CA ARG A 274 -2.10 33.16 4.65
C ARG A 274 -2.38 34.67 4.69
N MET A 275 -1.57 35.48 4.01
CA MET A 275 -1.67 36.96 4.05
C MET A 275 -3.07 37.45 3.68
N ASP A 276 -3.72 36.79 2.73
CA ASP A 276 -5.09 37.10 2.30
C ASP A 276 -6.12 36.91 3.42
N GLN A 277 -5.92 35.94 4.31
CA GLN A 277 -6.79 35.73 5.47
C GLN A 277 -6.57 36.80 6.53
N LEU A 278 -5.31 37.13 6.84
CA LEU A 278 -4.96 38.21 7.76
C LEU A 278 -5.46 39.58 7.25
N PHE A 279 -5.31 39.87 5.96
CA PHE A 279 -5.84 41.08 5.33
C PHE A 279 -7.37 41.12 5.34
N ARG A 280 -8.06 40.00 5.09
CA ARG A 280 -9.54 39.95 5.17
C ARG A 280 -10.06 40.21 6.57
N VAL A 281 -9.43 39.60 7.58
CA VAL A 281 -9.76 39.80 8.99
C VAL A 281 -9.51 41.25 9.43
N LEU A 282 -8.48 41.90 8.88
CA LEU A 282 -8.17 43.31 9.15
C LEU A 282 -9.05 44.30 8.35
N ALA A 283 -9.56 43.91 7.17
CA ALA A 283 -10.28 44.80 6.27
C ALA A 283 -11.80 44.83 6.52
N ASP A 284 -12.41 43.72 6.92
CA ASP A 284 -13.86 43.64 7.12
C ASP A 284 -14.24 42.64 8.22
N ARG A 285 -14.18 43.13 9.47
CA ARG A 285 -14.20 42.29 10.67
C ARG A 285 -15.61 41.79 11.02
N GLU A 286 -16.65 42.60 10.84
CA GLU A 286 -18.01 42.23 11.32
C GLU A 286 -18.73 41.26 10.38
N GLU A 287 -18.67 41.49 9.07
CA GLU A 287 -19.38 40.63 8.10
C GLU A 287 -18.73 39.24 8.02
N TYR A 288 -17.40 39.17 7.99
CA TYR A 288 -16.66 37.90 7.99
C TYR A 288 -16.90 37.08 9.26
N ARG A 289 -16.95 37.74 10.44
CA ARG A 289 -17.28 37.11 11.73
C ARG A 289 -18.63 36.42 11.72
N SER A 290 -19.65 37.12 11.25
CA SER A 290 -21.02 36.60 11.22
C SER A 290 -21.16 35.36 10.33
N GLN A 291 -20.57 35.38 9.14
CA GLN A 291 -20.62 34.27 8.18
C GLN A 291 -19.83 33.05 8.67
N LEU A 292 -18.68 33.29 9.31
CA LEU A 292 -17.82 32.23 9.85
C LEU A 292 -18.47 31.56 11.07
N ALA A 293 -19.00 32.35 12.01
CA ALA A 293 -19.68 31.84 13.20
C ALA A 293 -20.93 31.04 12.82
N GLU A 294 -21.70 31.49 11.82
CA GLU A 294 -22.88 30.77 11.36
C GLU A 294 -22.52 29.44 10.68
N SER A 295 -21.47 29.44 9.85
CA SER A 295 -20.94 28.24 9.20
C SER A 295 -20.38 27.23 10.20
N ALA A 296 -19.62 27.71 11.20
CA ALA A 296 -19.09 26.88 12.29
C ALA A 296 -20.21 26.26 13.12
N LYS A 297 -21.24 27.04 13.49
CA LYS A 297 -22.40 26.56 14.26
C LYS A 297 -23.20 25.49 13.51
N ARG A 298 -23.46 25.70 12.21
CA ARG A 298 -24.15 24.70 11.36
C ARG A 298 -23.37 23.38 11.29
N PHE A 299 -22.06 23.45 11.03
CA PHE A 299 -21.23 22.26 10.92
C PHE A 299 -21.08 21.54 12.28
N MET A 300 -20.89 22.28 13.37
CA MET A 300 -20.80 21.70 14.72
C MET A 300 -22.08 20.98 15.15
N GLY A 301 -23.26 21.48 14.76
CA GLY A 301 -24.52 20.78 15.01
C GLY A 301 -24.62 19.43 14.27
N LEU A 302 -24.02 19.34 13.08
CA LEU A 302 -24.00 18.11 12.27
C LEU A 302 -22.87 17.14 12.66
N TYR A 303 -21.73 17.66 13.12
CA TYR A 303 -20.52 16.89 13.45
C TYR A 303 -20.77 15.64 14.32
N PRO A 304 -21.48 15.72 15.48
CA PRO A 304 -21.68 14.54 16.31
C PRO A 304 -22.54 13.47 15.62
N ARG A 305 -23.46 13.87 14.73
CA ARG A 305 -24.26 12.92 13.92
C ARG A 305 -23.42 12.29 12.81
N LEU A 306 -22.60 13.08 12.11
CA LEU A 306 -21.72 12.60 11.07
C LEU A 306 -20.67 11.62 11.62
N ARG A 307 -20.05 11.94 12.75
CA ARG A 307 -19.06 11.06 13.41
C ARG A 307 -19.68 9.74 13.90
N ARG A 308 -20.82 9.81 14.60
CA ARG A 308 -21.54 8.59 15.03
C ARG A 308 -22.03 7.78 13.84
N GLY A 309 -22.53 8.46 12.80
CA GLY A 309 -22.94 7.85 11.55
C GLY A 309 -21.79 7.12 10.87
N GLY A 310 -20.63 7.77 10.71
CA GLY A 310 -19.45 7.15 10.10
C GLY A 310 -19.00 5.89 10.83
N PHE A 311 -18.97 5.90 12.17
CA PHE A 311 -18.63 4.71 12.96
C PHE A 311 -19.70 3.61 12.82
N PHE A 312 -20.98 3.99 12.91
CA PHE A 312 -22.10 3.05 12.77
C PHE A 312 -22.13 2.40 11.39
N PHE A 313 -22.07 3.19 10.31
CA PHE A 313 -22.03 2.68 8.94
C PHE A 313 -20.74 1.90 8.65
N GLY A 314 -19.62 2.30 9.25
CA GLY A 314 -18.35 1.59 9.15
C GLY A 314 -18.45 0.14 9.62
N LEU A 315 -19.27 -0.16 10.63
CA LEU A 315 -19.46 -1.51 11.17
C LEU A 315 -20.72 -2.21 10.65
N ALA A 316 -21.84 -1.47 10.56
CA ALA A 316 -23.15 -2.00 10.22
C ALA A 316 -23.25 -2.43 8.75
N VAL A 317 -22.66 -1.66 7.82
CA VAL A 317 -22.72 -2.00 6.39
C VAL A 317 -21.99 -3.32 6.11
N PRO A 318 -20.75 -3.56 6.59
CA PRO A 318 -20.13 -4.89 6.57
C PRO A 318 -20.99 -5.99 7.17
N ALA A 319 -21.52 -5.77 8.37
CA ALA A 319 -22.27 -6.79 9.08
C ALA A 319 -23.58 -7.21 8.37
N ILE A 320 -24.25 -6.28 7.69
CA ILE A 320 -25.55 -6.52 7.05
C ILE A 320 -25.38 -6.99 5.61
N VAL A 321 -24.49 -6.37 4.85
CA VAL A 321 -24.35 -6.61 3.41
C VAL A 321 -23.55 -7.90 3.15
N THR A 322 -22.61 -8.29 4.01
CA THR A 322 -21.86 -9.55 3.87
C THR A 322 -22.77 -10.78 3.80
N PRO A 323 -23.69 -11.02 4.75
CA PRO A 323 -24.62 -12.15 4.64
C PRO A 323 -25.56 -12.01 3.43
N LEU A 324 -25.96 -10.80 3.07
CA LEU A 324 -26.85 -10.57 1.92
C LEU A 324 -26.17 -10.89 0.59
N LEU A 325 -24.93 -10.45 0.38
CA LEU A 325 -24.12 -10.79 -0.79
C LEU A 325 -23.75 -12.28 -0.83
N SER A 326 -23.49 -12.87 0.34
CA SER A 326 -23.27 -14.31 0.46
C SER A 326 -24.50 -15.12 0.04
N LEU A 327 -25.71 -14.66 0.37
CA LEU A 327 -26.97 -15.31 -0.04
C LEU A 327 -27.23 -15.16 -1.54
N LEU A 328 -26.78 -14.07 -2.14
CA LEU A 328 -26.88 -13.80 -3.58
C LEU A 328 -25.80 -14.51 -4.42
N GLY A 329 -24.91 -15.29 -3.79
CA GLY A 329 -23.89 -16.08 -4.48
C GLY A 329 -22.73 -15.26 -5.06
N PHE A 330 -22.50 -14.04 -4.57
CA PHE A 330 -21.35 -13.24 -5.02
C PHE A 330 -20.02 -13.88 -4.63
N GLU A 331 -19.02 -13.75 -5.50
CA GLU A 331 -17.68 -14.24 -5.22
C GLU A 331 -17.07 -13.55 -3.99
N LYS A 332 -16.47 -14.35 -3.12
CA LYS A 332 -15.86 -13.88 -1.86
C LYS A 332 -14.81 -12.79 -2.09
N VAL A 333 -14.09 -12.84 -3.21
CA VAL A 333 -13.05 -11.86 -3.55
C VAL A 333 -13.64 -10.50 -3.94
N ILE A 334 -14.73 -10.48 -4.71
CA ILE A 334 -15.45 -9.24 -5.03
C ILE A 334 -15.97 -8.61 -3.74
N MET A 335 -16.54 -9.42 -2.85
CA MET A 335 -17.02 -8.96 -1.55
C MET A 335 -15.89 -8.35 -0.70
N LEU A 336 -14.74 -9.04 -0.58
CA LEU A 336 -13.59 -8.57 0.19
C LEU A 336 -13.00 -7.27 -0.38
N THR A 337 -13.03 -7.12 -1.70
CA THR A 337 -12.63 -5.89 -2.42
C THR A 337 -13.57 -4.73 -2.11
N CYS A 338 -14.87 -4.94 -2.20
CA CYS A 338 -15.86 -3.94 -1.81
C CYS A 338 -15.66 -3.51 -0.35
N TRP A 339 -15.32 -4.46 0.54
CA TRP A 339 -15.03 -4.14 1.94
C TRP A 339 -13.78 -3.31 2.12
N LEU A 340 -12.73 -3.59 1.36
CA LEU A 340 -11.52 -2.79 1.35
C LEU A 340 -11.80 -1.35 0.91
N ILE A 341 -12.50 -1.18 -0.22
CA ILE A 341 -12.85 0.15 -0.76
C ILE A 341 -13.74 0.89 0.23
N TRP A 342 -14.75 0.22 0.79
CA TRP A 342 -15.64 0.77 1.79
C TRP A 342 -14.88 1.25 3.03
N LEU A 343 -13.95 0.43 3.53
CA LEU A 343 -13.14 0.75 4.70
C LEU A 343 -12.24 1.96 4.44
N VAL A 344 -11.58 2.02 3.29
CA VAL A 344 -10.79 3.20 2.88
C VAL A 344 -11.69 4.43 2.74
N ALA A 345 -12.88 4.31 2.15
CA ALA A 345 -13.83 5.41 2.00
C ALA A 345 -14.33 5.95 3.34
N ILE A 346 -14.66 5.08 4.30
CA ILE A 346 -15.04 5.45 5.67
C ILE A 346 -13.89 6.20 6.36
N ILE A 347 -12.66 5.70 6.23
CA ILE A 347 -11.48 6.36 6.81
C ILE A 347 -11.31 7.76 6.21
N ILE A 348 -11.36 7.91 4.89
CA ILE A 348 -11.25 9.21 4.20
C ILE A 348 -12.38 10.15 4.67
N PHE A 349 -13.61 9.66 4.74
CA PHE A 349 -14.76 10.45 5.20
C PHE A 349 -14.56 10.98 6.63
N LEU A 350 -14.11 10.13 7.54
CA LEU A 350 -13.82 10.53 8.93
C LEU A 350 -12.67 11.54 9.00
N VAL A 351 -11.59 11.34 8.23
CA VAL A 351 -10.47 12.28 8.15
C VAL A 351 -10.91 13.64 7.63
N VAL A 352 -11.72 13.68 6.57
CA VAL A 352 -12.22 14.94 5.97
C VAL A 352 -13.12 15.69 6.93
N ILE A 353 -14.05 15.01 7.61
CA ILE A 353 -14.91 15.64 8.61
C ILE A 353 -14.09 16.26 9.73
N GLU A 354 -13.08 15.53 10.20
CA GLU A 354 -12.24 16.00 11.30
C GLU A 354 -11.37 17.19 10.86
N PHE A 355 -10.81 17.14 9.65
CA PHE A 355 -10.08 18.24 9.05
C PHE A 355 -10.92 19.51 8.93
N ILE A 356 -12.19 19.39 8.50
CA ILE A 356 -13.11 20.54 8.42
C ILE A 356 -13.39 21.11 9.83
N ARG A 357 -13.62 20.24 10.82
CA ARG A 357 -13.83 20.66 12.21
C ARG A 357 -12.65 21.46 12.74
N ASP A 358 -11.44 20.94 12.57
CA ASP A 358 -10.24 21.58 13.10
C ASP A 358 -9.92 22.88 12.38
N ARG A 359 -10.13 22.93 11.06
CA ARG A 359 -10.03 24.17 10.30
C ARG A 359 -10.96 25.25 10.86
N LEU A 360 -12.23 24.92 11.07
CA LEU A 360 -13.22 25.86 11.63
C LEU A 360 -12.86 26.26 13.06
N ALA A 361 -12.37 25.33 13.89
CA ALA A 361 -11.95 25.63 15.26
C ALA A 361 -10.77 26.62 15.31
N HIS A 362 -9.80 26.49 14.40
CA HIS A 362 -8.69 27.44 14.30
C HIS A 362 -9.12 28.79 13.72
N GLU A 363 -10.05 28.81 12.75
CA GLU A 363 -10.57 30.05 12.19
C GLU A 363 -11.39 30.84 13.23
N VAL A 364 -12.14 30.18 14.12
CA VAL A 364 -12.85 30.82 15.25
C VAL A 364 -11.87 31.29 16.33
N ALA A 365 -10.84 30.50 16.67
CA ALA A 365 -9.84 30.88 17.67
C ALA A 365 -9.01 32.11 17.28
N LEU A 366 -8.80 32.34 15.98
CA LEU A 366 -8.15 33.55 15.48
C LEU A 366 -9.01 34.80 15.66
N ASP A 367 -10.32 34.62 15.76
CA ASP A 367 -11.27 35.71 15.87
C ASP A 367 -11.36 36.27 17.30
N ASP A 368 -11.11 35.42 18.31
CA ASP A 368 -11.11 35.82 19.72
C ASP A 368 -9.85 36.60 20.14
N LEU A 369 -8.86 36.75 19.26
CA LEU A 369 -7.61 37.49 19.53
C LEU A 369 -7.80 39.01 19.41
N SER A 370 -7.15 39.75 20.30
CA SER A 370 -7.10 41.22 20.23
C SER A 370 -6.25 41.71 19.05
N ASP A 371 -6.48 42.95 18.58
CA ASP A 371 -5.76 43.52 17.44
C ASP A 371 -4.25 43.64 17.67
N ASP A 372 -3.82 43.78 18.93
CA ASP A 372 -2.42 43.83 19.30
C ASP A 372 -1.77 42.43 19.27
N GLU A 373 -2.49 41.37 19.66
CA GLU A 373 -2.02 39.98 19.55
C GLU A 373 -1.93 39.52 18.08
N LEU A 374 -2.88 39.94 17.25
CA LEU A 374 -2.83 39.71 15.79
C LEU A 374 -1.64 40.43 15.15
N ARG A 375 -1.33 41.65 15.60
CA ARG A 375 -0.15 42.41 15.15
C ARG A 375 1.15 41.79 15.65
N ASP A 376 1.19 41.23 16.85
CA ASP A 376 2.36 40.51 17.37
C ASP A 376 2.58 39.18 16.63
N LEU A 377 1.52 38.44 16.29
CA LEU A 377 1.60 37.31 15.36
C LEU A 377 2.10 37.74 13.97
N PHE A 378 1.71 38.94 13.51
CA PHE A 378 2.16 39.52 12.24
C PHE A 378 3.64 39.95 12.29
N ARG A 379 4.12 40.45 13.44
CA ARG A 379 5.52 40.84 13.66
C ARG A 379 6.44 39.64 13.89
N ALA A 380 5.94 38.60 14.56
CA ALA A 380 6.60 37.31 14.72
C ALA A 380 6.75 36.54 13.38
N ARG A 381 6.14 37.02 12.29
CA ARG A 381 6.19 36.39 10.96
C ARG A 381 7.60 36.11 10.46
N ASP A 382 8.56 36.99 10.77
CA ASP A 382 9.90 36.97 10.18
C ASP A 382 10.96 36.34 11.11
N GLY A 383 10.59 35.90 12.32
CA GLY A 383 11.43 35.15 13.25
C GLY A 383 10.80 33.83 13.69
N VAL A 384 11.61 32.84 14.06
CA VAL A 384 11.12 31.67 14.82
C VAL A 384 10.72 32.20 16.19
N SER A 385 9.44 32.55 16.39
CA SER A 385 8.96 32.91 17.73
C SER A 385 8.46 31.64 18.42
N ASP A 386 8.90 31.45 19.66
CA ASP A 386 8.36 30.46 20.62
C ASP A 386 6.93 30.81 21.07
N SER A 387 6.30 31.83 20.46
CA SER A 387 4.94 32.23 20.82
C SER A 387 3.98 31.10 20.41
N PRO A 388 3.26 30.49 21.37
CA PRO A 388 2.37 29.39 21.06
C PRO A 388 1.30 29.87 20.08
N ALA A 389 1.08 29.10 19.01
CA ALA A 389 -0.07 29.32 18.15
C ALA A 389 -1.35 29.35 19.00
N PRO A 390 -2.30 30.24 18.72
CA PRO A 390 -3.53 30.36 19.50
C PRO A 390 -4.18 28.98 19.65
N GLN A 391 -4.55 28.64 20.88
CA GLN A 391 -5.15 27.34 21.15
C GLN A 391 -6.54 27.30 20.48
N PRO A 392 -6.89 26.20 19.80
CA PRO A 392 -8.22 26.07 19.21
C PRO A 392 -9.26 26.13 20.33
N VAL A 393 -10.31 26.94 20.13
CA VAL A 393 -11.42 27.09 21.07
C VAL A 393 -12.14 25.75 21.20
N ASP A 394 -12.44 25.32 22.44
CA ASP A 394 -13.24 24.10 22.65
C ASP A 394 -14.70 24.36 22.28
N LEU A 395 -14.95 24.10 21.02
CA LEU A 395 -16.24 24.17 20.36
C LEU A 395 -17.31 23.21 20.92
N LYS A 396 -16.98 22.33 21.89
CA LYS A 396 -17.96 21.45 22.56
C LYS A 396 -18.95 22.19 23.46
N GLY A 397 -18.56 23.33 24.03
CA GLY A 397 -19.47 24.21 24.75
C GLY A 397 -19.96 25.26 23.77
N GLY A 398 -21.20 25.12 23.28
CA GLY A 398 -21.74 25.97 22.22
C GLY A 398 -21.35 27.44 22.37
N LEU A 399 -20.96 28.05 21.24
CA LEU A 399 -20.68 29.48 21.09
C LEU A 399 -21.67 30.28 21.94
N LYS A 400 -21.18 30.91 23.01
CA LYS A 400 -21.95 31.86 23.81
C LYS A 400 -21.93 33.22 23.16
#